data_AF-A0A2H9N9S8-F1
#
_entry.id   AF-A0A2H9N9S8-F1
#
_cell.length_a   1.000
_cell.length_b   1.000
_cell.length_c   1.000
_cell.angle_alpha   90.00
_cell.angle_beta   90.00
_cell.angle_gamma   90.00
#
_symmetry.space_group_name_H-M   'P 1'
#
loop_
_entity.id
_entity.type
_entity.pdbx_description
1 polymer ?
#
loop_
_entity_poly.entity_id
_entity_poly.type
_entity_poly.pdbx_seq_one_letter_code
_entity_poly.pdbx_strand_id
1 'polypeptide(L)'
;MTFYQTHTDKNSQDTWLHELLKNISPNQNETLTVTAKTSKSGLCVVCKGSRLLCGKTRCPILVKVNYFLKSVPLMQSEDISGASPPSVFVGRIGYPYVYAGPLVPPVHEDTSLYDLPEFWFGKTIDDIVGFRSMLIRGKHRVHVRKFEEAGKIIEKTRELALAVNPVDVELMLKKKPRGFLLLDDEVQPFGPSAPIRDLIVSNARWDHQIEQAYSDTD
;
A
#
# COMPACT_ATOMS: atom_id res chain seq x y z
N MET A 1 -23.64 18.46 -17.80
CA MET A 1 -22.39 17.86 -18.30
C MET A 1 -21.25 18.76 -17.88
N THR A 2 -20.67 18.49 -16.71
CA THR A 2 -19.62 19.35 -16.13
C THR A 2 -18.32 18.57 -16.22
N PHE A 3 -17.48 18.98 -17.18
CA PHE A 3 -16.18 18.39 -17.45
C PHE A 3 -15.30 18.53 -16.20
N TYR A 4 -14.99 17.41 -15.54
CA TYR A 4 -13.94 17.37 -14.54
C TYR A 4 -12.61 17.59 -15.27
N GLN A 5 -12.09 18.82 -15.18
CA GLN A 5 -10.70 19.09 -15.50
C GLN A 5 -9.84 18.27 -14.55
N THR A 6 -9.18 17.25 -15.09
CA THR A 6 -8.06 16.59 -14.43
C THR A 6 -6.97 17.63 -14.26
N HIS A 7 -6.84 18.20 -13.05
CA HIS A 7 -5.63 18.89 -12.64
C HIS A 7 -4.49 17.87 -12.65
N THR A 8 -3.82 17.75 -13.79
CA THR A 8 -2.48 17.21 -13.87
C THR A 8 -1.58 18.18 -13.14
N ASP A 9 -1.19 17.84 -11.90
CA ASP A 9 -0.09 18.49 -11.19
C ASP A 9 1.19 18.32 -12.03
N LYS A 10 1.41 19.24 -12.97
CA LYS A 10 2.67 19.46 -13.68
C LYS A 10 3.65 20.18 -12.74
N ASN A 11 4.05 19.51 -11.67
CA ASN A 11 5.16 19.99 -10.83
C ASN A 11 5.91 18.85 -10.14
N SER A 12 6.19 17.78 -10.89
CA SER A 12 7.20 16.80 -10.47
C SER A 12 8.57 17.43 -10.63
N GLN A 13 9.05 18.14 -9.61
CA GLN A 13 10.46 18.48 -9.50
C GLN A 13 11.27 17.19 -9.66
N ASP A 14 12.07 17.11 -10.71
CA ASP A 14 13.04 16.03 -10.90
C ASP A 14 13.98 16.02 -9.69
N THR A 15 13.79 15.04 -8.81
CA THR A 15 14.64 14.85 -7.63
C THR A 15 15.84 13.99 -7.99
N TRP A 16 16.94 14.10 -7.26
CA TRP A 16 18.11 13.21 -7.38
C TRP A 16 17.71 11.72 -7.31
N LEU A 17 16.61 11.41 -6.60
CA LEU A 17 16.09 10.05 -6.51
C LEU A 17 15.51 9.57 -7.84
N HIS A 18 14.85 10.45 -8.60
CA HIS A 18 14.34 10.11 -9.92
C HIS A 18 15.47 9.75 -10.88
N GLU A 19 16.58 10.49 -10.85
CA GLU A 19 17.79 10.18 -11.62
C GLU A 19 18.43 8.86 -11.18
N LEU A 20 18.54 8.64 -9.87
CA LEU A 20 19.05 7.38 -9.31
C LEU A 20 18.24 6.18 -9.81
N LEU A 21 16.91 6.27 -9.75
CA LEU A 21 16.01 5.18 -10.15
C LEU A 21 16.08 4.89 -11.66
N LYS A 22 16.21 5.93 -12.50
CA LYS A 22 16.44 5.78 -13.94
C LYS A 22 17.74 5.04 -14.23
N ASN A 23 18.81 5.37 -13.52
CA ASN A 23 20.13 4.76 -13.72
C ASN A 23 20.19 3.30 -13.27
N ILE A 24 19.44 2.91 -12.24
CA ILE A 24 19.41 1.53 -11.73
C ILE A 24 18.61 0.59 -12.65
N SER A 25 17.64 1.11 -13.41
CA SER A 25 16.77 0.29 -14.27
C SER A 25 16.77 0.73 -15.74
N PRO A 26 17.93 0.65 -16.45
CA PRO A 26 18.06 1.16 -17.82
C PRO A 26 17.27 0.37 -18.88
N ASN A 27 16.86 -0.88 -18.61
CA ASN A 27 16.22 -1.79 -19.58
C ASN A 27 14.72 -2.06 -19.36
N GLN A 28 14.06 -1.40 -18.40
CA GLN A 28 12.61 -1.53 -18.20
C GLN A 28 11.90 -0.27 -18.71
N ASN A 29 11.83 -0.12 -20.04
CA ASN A 29 11.11 0.96 -20.72
C ASN A 29 9.58 0.90 -20.54
N GLU A 30 9.07 -0.06 -19.78
CA GLU A 30 7.69 -0.10 -19.34
C GLU A 30 7.59 0.00 -17.81
N THR A 31 7.12 1.16 -17.34
CA THR A 31 6.21 1.25 -16.19
C THR A 31 6.78 1.19 -14.77
N LEU A 32 8.05 1.53 -14.53
CA LEU A 32 8.42 2.06 -13.21
C LEU A 32 7.93 3.50 -13.09
N THR A 33 6.62 3.68 -12.91
CA THR A 33 6.02 4.98 -12.60
C THR A 33 6.29 5.36 -11.15
N VAL A 34 7.57 5.45 -10.80
CA VAL A 34 8.00 5.90 -9.48
C VAL A 34 7.86 7.40 -9.46
N THR A 35 6.75 7.87 -8.89
CA THR A 35 6.65 9.28 -8.55
C THR A 35 7.45 9.50 -7.26
N ALA A 36 8.61 10.13 -7.36
CA ALA A 36 9.31 10.66 -6.20
C ALA A 36 8.54 11.91 -5.73
N LYS A 37 8.01 11.88 -4.51
CA LYS A 37 7.37 13.06 -3.90
C LYS A 37 8.28 13.63 -2.82
N THR A 38 8.27 14.94 -2.67
CA THR A 38 8.98 15.64 -1.59
C THR A 38 7.98 16.32 -0.66
N SER A 39 8.24 16.31 0.64
CA SER A 39 7.64 17.30 1.53
C SER A 39 8.33 18.65 1.27
N LYS A 40 7.62 19.77 1.46
CA LYS A 40 8.00 21.10 0.95
C LYS A 40 9.35 21.67 1.44
N SER A 41 10.04 21.01 2.37
CA SER A 41 11.39 21.36 2.83
C SER A 41 12.02 20.19 3.60
N GLY A 42 12.12 19.03 2.96
CA GLY A 42 12.64 17.83 3.61
C GLY A 42 14.17 17.85 3.77
N LEU A 43 14.65 17.67 5.00
CA LEU A 43 16.05 17.39 5.35
C LEU A 43 16.64 16.27 4.47
N CYS A 44 15.81 15.28 4.10
CA CYS A 44 16.16 14.18 3.21
C CYS A 44 16.57 14.61 1.79
N VAL A 45 15.99 15.68 1.25
CA VAL A 45 16.34 16.22 -0.08
C VAL A 45 17.76 16.77 -0.08
N VAL A 46 18.13 17.50 0.98
CA VAL A 46 19.48 18.04 1.18
C VAL A 46 20.48 16.93 1.52
N CYS A 47 20.05 15.97 2.35
CA CYS A 47 20.86 14.86 2.80
C CYS A 47 21.29 13.91 1.66
N LYS A 48 20.44 13.76 0.63
CA LYS A 48 20.61 12.83 -0.50
C LYS A 48 20.98 11.40 -0.10
N GLY A 49 20.56 10.99 1.09
CA GLY A 49 20.86 9.68 1.68
C GLY A 49 22.33 9.44 2.11
N SER A 50 23.27 10.34 1.82
CA SER A 50 24.70 10.13 2.11
C SER A 50 25.20 10.80 3.39
N ARG A 51 24.55 11.88 3.82
CA ARG A 51 25.02 12.73 4.94
C ARG A 51 24.40 12.40 6.30
N LEU A 52 23.42 11.50 6.35
CA LEU A 52 22.66 11.11 7.55
C LEU A 52 22.23 12.30 8.44
N LEU A 53 21.76 13.40 7.82
CA LEU A 53 21.43 14.64 8.54
C LEU A 53 20.30 14.45 9.57
N CYS A 54 19.47 13.41 9.44
CA CYS A 54 18.44 13.05 10.41
C CYS A 54 18.98 12.34 11.67
N GLY A 55 20.31 12.11 11.77
CA GLY A 55 20.95 11.48 12.93
C GLY A 55 20.73 9.97 13.05
N LYS A 56 19.99 9.35 12.11
CA LYS A 56 19.75 7.90 12.08
C LYS A 56 21.00 7.19 11.53
N THR A 57 21.30 6.00 12.06
CA THR A 57 22.48 5.20 11.66
C THR A 57 22.43 4.71 10.21
N ARG A 58 21.23 4.64 9.63
CA ARG A 58 20.99 4.29 8.23
C ARG A 58 19.90 5.18 7.66
N CYS A 59 20.04 5.59 6.39
CA CYS A 59 19.07 6.45 5.73
C CYS A 59 17.76 5.70 5.46
N PRO A 60 16.61 6.11 6.04
CA PRO A 60 15.33 5.43 5.82
C PRO A 60 14.87 5.49 4.36
N ILE A 61 15.23 6.54 3.64
CA ILE A 61 14.89 6.68 2.21
C ILE A 61 15.56 5.58 1.38
N LEU A 62 16.84 5.30 1.63
CA LEU A 62 17.55 4.24 0.91
C LEU A 62 16.98 2.86 1.25
N VAL A 63 16.55 2.63 2.50
CA VAL A 63 15.84 1.40 2.88
C VAL A 63 14.53 1.28 2.08
N LYS A 64 13.71 2.34 2.04
CA LYS A 64 12.46 2.38 1.26
C LYS A 64 12.71 2.12 -0.23
N VAL A 65 13.75 2.71 -0.82
CA VAL A 65 14.14 2.49 -2.22
C VAL A 65 14.47 1.03 -2.47
N ASN A 66 15.30 0.41 -1.62
CA ASN A 66 15.69 -0.98 -1.76
C ASN A 66 14.47 -1.91 -1.74
N TYR A 67 13.58 -1.74 -0.78
CA TYR A 67 12.36 -2.56 -0.66
C TYR A 67 11.32 -2.25 -1.73
N PHE A 68 11.26 -1.01 -2.21
CA PHE A 68 10.47 -0.66 -3.38
C PHE A 68 10.97 -1.39 -4.63
N LEU A 69 12.29 -1.45 -4.88
CA LEU A 69 12.85 -2.19 -6.01
C LEU A 69 12.54 -3.69 -5.91
N LYS A 70 12.55 -4.26 -4.71
CA LYS A 70 12.09 -5.64 -4.46
C LYS A 70 10.58 -5.83 -4.73
N SER A 71 9.78 -4.77 -4.60
CA SER A 71 8.34 -4.79 -4.89
C SER A 71 7.99 -4.63 -6.38
N VAL A 72 8.98 -4.41 -7.25
CA VAL A 72 8.75 -4.19 -8.69
C VAL A 72 8.08 -5.36 -9.41
N PRO A 73 8.47 -6.61 -9.17
CA PRO A 73 7.77 -7.77 -9.76
C PRO A 73 6.27 -7.77 -9.43
N LEU A 74 5.87 -7.24 -8.27
CA LEU A 74 4.46 -7.13 -7.83
C LEU A 74 3.63 -6.18 -8.72
N MET A 75 4.27 -5.31 -9.49
CA MET A 75 3.62 -4.32 -10.36
C MET A 75 3.44 -4.81 -11.81
N GLN A 76 3.82 -6.05 -12.13
CA GLN A 76 3.82 -6.55 -13.50
C GLN A 76 2.45 -7.10 -13.95
N SER A 77 1.60 -7.50 -13.01
CA SER A 77 0.28 -8.10 -13.24
C SER A 77 -0.87 -7.20 -12.75
N GLU A 78 -2.05 -7.40 -13.34
CA GLU A 78 -3.32 -6.83 -12.85
C GLU A 78 -4.08 -7.82 -11.97
N ASP A 79 -3.76 -9.10 -12.06
CA ASP A 79 -4.34 -10.17 -11.26
C ASP A 79 -3.29 -10.61 -10.23
N ILE A 80 -3.64 -10.43 -8.96
CA ILE A 80 -2.78 -10.73 -7.81
C ILE A 80 -3.49 -11.78 -6.98
N SER A 81 -2.77 -12.84 -6.60
CA SER A 81 -3.29 -13.88 -5.71
C SER A 81 -2.33 -14.10 -4.55
N GLY A 82 -2.87 -14.25 -3.34
CA GLY A 82 -2.09 -14.55 -2.14
C GLY A 82 -2.88 -14.43 -0.84
N ALA A 83 -2.23 -14.75 0.27
CA ALA A 83 -2.76 -14.67 1.61
C ALA A 83 -2.72 -13.23 2.12
N SER A 84 -3.87 -12.57 2.15
CA SER A 84 -4.02 -11.24 2.77
C SER A 84 -3.99 -11.39 4.29
N PRO A 85 -3.16 -10.64 5.04
CA PRO A 85 -3.33 -10.54 6.48
C PRO A 85 -4.73 -9.99 6.81
N PRO A 86 -5.21 -10.16 8.06
CA PRO A 86 -6.49 -9.63 8.53
C PRO A 86 -6.42 -8.11 8.72
N SER A 87 -6.22 -7.38 7.61
CA SER A 87 -6.03 -5.95 7.60
C SER A 87 -6.49 -5.30 6.31
N VAL A 88 -6.85 -4.03 6.42
CA VAL A 88 -7.38 -3.19 5.36
C VAL A 88 -6.69 -1.84 5.37
N PHE A 89 -6.55 -1.25 4.19
CA PHE A 89 -6.11 0.12 4.07
C PHE A 89 -7.32 1.07 4.01
N VAL A 90 -7.22 2.19 4.72
CA VAL A 90 -8.13 3.33 4.58
C VAL A 90 -7.33 4.60 4.31
N GLY A 91 -7.65 5.26 3.20
CA GLY A 91 -7.02 6.50 2.77
C GLY A 91 -7.65 7.75 3.39
N ARG A 92 -6.88 8.84 3.40
CA ARG A 92 -7.34 10.16 3.87
C ARG A 92 -7.70 11.14 2.75
N ILE A 93 -7.34 10.83 1.50
CA ILE A 93 -7.47 11.75 0.37
C ILE A 93 -8.90 11.65 -0.18
N GLY A 94 -9.55 12.81 -0.37
CA GLY A 94 -10.86 12.91 -1.01
C GLY A 94 -12.06 12.92 -0.05
N TYR A 95 -11.83 13.06 1.26
CA TYR A 95 -12.88 13.10 2.29
C TYR A 95 -14.07 14.01 1.88
N PRO A 96 -15.33 13.54 1.99
CA PRO A 96 -15.77 12.30 2.63
C PRO A 96 -15.70 11.02 1.75
N TYR A 97 -15.26 11.13 0.50
CA TYR A 97 -15.06 9.98 -0.39
C TYR A 97 -13.60 9.52 -0.38
N VAL A 98 -13.31 8.49 0.40
CA VAL A 98 -11.97 7.95 0.58
C VAL A 98 -11.76 6.66 -0.20
N TYR A 99 -10.50 6.27 -0.38
CA TYR A 99 -10.18 4.94 -0.87
C TYR A 99 -10.05 3.97 0.29
N ALA A 100 -10.67 2.81 0.18
CA ALA A 100 -10.50 1.69 1.09
C ALA A 100 -10.36 0.38 0.28
N GLY A 101 -9.73 -0.63 0.87
CA GLY A 101 -9.59 -1.93 0.23
C GLY A 101 -8.59 -2.85 0.93
N PRO A 102 -8.44 -4.08 0.43
CA PRO A 102 -7.59 -5.10 1.04
C PRO A 102 -6.10 -4.84 0.79
N LEU A 103 -5.28 -5.55 1.57
CA LEU A 103 -3.83 -5.55 1.50
C LEU A 103 -3.34 -6.94 1.06
N VAL A 104 -3.05 -7.13 -0.22
CA VAL A 104 -2.75 -8.46 -0.77
C VAL A 104 -1.30 -8.58 -1.19
N PRO A 105 -0.47 -9.40 -0.52
CA PRO A 105 0.84 -9.81 -1.03
C PRO A 105 0.69 -11.02 -1.97
N PRO A 106 1.56 -11.20 -2.98
CA PRO A 106 1.57 -12.40 -3.80
C PRO A 106 2.38 -13.52 -3.13
N VAL A 107 1.96 -13.89 -1.92
CA VAL A 107 2.55 -14.94 -1.08
C VAL A 107 1.41 -15.73 -0.46
N HIS A 108 1.47 -17.07 -0.50
CA HIS A 108 0.42 -17.96 0.05
C HIS A 108 0.82 -18.57 1.40
N GLU A 109 1.78 -17.97 2.08
CA GLU A 109 2.23 -18.38 3.41
C GLU A 109 1.53 -17.56 4.50
N ASP A 110 1.89 -17.79 5.77
CA ASP A 110 1.40 -16.97 6.87
C ASP A 110 1.92 -15.53 6.77
N THR A 111 1.03 -14.62 6.40
CA THR A 111 1.31 -13.18 6.27
C THR A 111 0.87 -12.38 7.48
N SER A 112 0.53 -13.01 8.61
CA SER A 112 0.07 -12.32 9.83
C SER A 112 1.05 -11.22 10.25
N LEU A 113 2.35 -11.52 10.20
CA LEU A 113 3.40 -10.55 10.55
C LEU A 113 3.46 -9.33 9.63
N TYR A 114 2.78 -9.33 8.48
CA TYR A 114 2.91 -8.21 7.54
C TYR A 114 2.15 -6.96 7.98
N ASP A 115 1.14 -7.14 8.84
CA ASP A 115 0.28 -6.07 9.34
C ASP A 115 -0.14 -6.26 10.81
N LEU A 116 0.70 -6.91 11.61
CA LEU A 116 0.49 -7.10 13.06
C LEU A 116 1.65 -6.48 13.86
N PRO A 117 1.64 -5.14 14.07
CA PRO A 117 2.75 -4.40 14.68
C PRO A 117 3.15 -4.87 16.08
N GLU A 118 2.23 -5.48 16.81
CA GLU A 118 2.42 -6.05 18.15
C GLU A 118 3.55 -7.10 18.15
N PHE A 119 3.73 -7.81 17.03
CA PHE A 119 4.76 -8.84 16.86
C PHE A 119 6.02 -8.32 16.14
N TRP A 120 6.13 -7.02 15.87
CA TRP A 120 7.31 -6.44 15.24
C TRP A 120 8.44 -6.14 16.24
N PHE A 121 8.15 -6.22 17.55
CA PHE A 121 9.19 -6.06 18.55
C PHE A 121 10.31 -7.11 18.37
N GLY A 122 11.55 -6.65 18.32
CA GLY A 122 12.72 -7.51 18.03
C GLY A 122 12.96 -7.83 16.55
N LYS A 123 12.11 -7.37 15.62
CA LYS A 123 12.37 -7.43 14.17
C LYS A 123 13.26 -6.28 13.72
N THR A 124 13.99 -6.49 12.61
CA THR A 124 14.81 -5.43 12.03
C THR A 124 13.94 -4.42 11.30
N ILE A 125 14.43 -3.19 11.13
CA ILE A 125 13.74 -2.18 10.30
C ILE A 125 13.60 -2.66 8.84
N ASP A 126 14.57 -3.42 8.35
CA ASP A 126 14.53 -4.05 7.04
C ASP A 126 13.34 -5.02 6.91
N ASP A 127 13.10 -5.86 7.92
CA ASP A 127 11.94 -6.77 7.93
C ASP A 127 10.63 -5.98 7.91
N ILE A 128 10.49 -5.00 8.80
CA ILE A 128 9.28 -4.18 8.90
C ILE A 128 9.01 -3.42 7.59
N VAL A 129 10.04 -2.82 6.99
CA VAL A 129 9.89 -2.13 5.70
C VAL A 129 9.51 -3.14 4.61
N GLY A 130 10.09 -4.35 4.63
CA GLY A 130 9.74 -5.43 3.71
C GLY A 130 8.29 -5.86 3.80
N PHE A 131 7.81 -6.15 5.00
CA PHE A 131 6.42 -6.49 5.30
C PHE A 131 5.46 -5.48 4.67
N ARG A 132 5.67 -4.19 4.95
CA ARG A 132 4.82 -3.11 4.45
C ARG A 132 4.91 -2.89 2.94
N SER A 133 6.10 -3.03 2.38
CA SER A 133 6.34 -2.82 0.94
C SER A 133 5.78 -3.93 0.07
N MET A 134 5.58 -5.14 0.61
CA MET A 134 4.99 -6.27 -0.11
C MET A 134 3.46 -6.20 -0.24
N LEU A 135 2.77 -5.44 0.62
CA LEU A 135 1.31 -5.36 0.59
C LEU A 135 0.81 -4.46 -0.53
N ILE A 136 0.20 -5.08 -1.55
CA ILE A 136 -0.46 -4.37 -2.65
C ILE A 136 -1.81 -3.86 -2.16
N ARG A 137 -2.03 -2.54 -2.27
CA ARG A 137 -3.29 -1.90 -1.89
C ARG A 137 -4.28 -1.91 -3.05
N GLY A 138 -5.36 -2.67 -2.89
CA GLY A 138 -6.57 -2.49 -3.69
C GLY A 138 -7.27 -1.18 -3.30
N LYS A 139 -7.61 -0.34 -4.27
CA LYS A 139 -8.32 0.93 -4.04
C LYS A 139 -9.75 0.90 -4.56
N HIS A 140 -10.72 0.98 -3.67
CA HIS A 140 -12.13 1.20 -4.00
C HIS A 140 -12.62 2.49 -3.34
N ARG A 141 -13.34 3.33 -4.08
CA ARG A 141 -13.75 4.66 -3.60
C ARG A 141 -15.10 4.54 -2.90
N VAL A 142 -15.17 4.94 -1.63
CA VAL A 142 -16.37 4.84 -0.80
C VAL A 142 -16.59 6.08 0.05
N HIS A 143 -17.85 6.31 0.42
CA HIS A 143 -18.21 7.40 1.31
C HIS A 143 -18.18 6.93 2.76
N VAL A 144 -17.51 7.68 3.64
CA VAL A 144 -17.27 7.30 5.06
C VAL A 144 -18.53 7.11 5.92
N ARG A 145 -19.71 7.55 5.45
CA ARG A 145 -20.98 7.42 6.18
C ARG A 145 -22.07 6.63 5.43
N LYS A 146 -21.81 6.19 4.21
CA LYS A 146 -22.82 5.50 3.37
C LYS A 146 -22.33 4.09 3.04
N PHE A 147 -22.16 3.28 4.08
CA PHE A 147 -21.61 1.92 3.94
C PHE A 147 -22.55 0.98 3.18
N GLU A 148 -23.87 1.19 3.30
CA GLU A 148 -24.86 0.43 2.52
C GLU A 148 -24.72 0.64 1.00
N GLU A 149 -24.14 1.77 0.58
CA GLU A 149 -23.89 2.09 -0.83
C GLU A 149 -22.48 1.63 -1.28
N ALA A 150 -21.66 1.04 -0.39
CA ALA A 150 -20.26 0.73 -0.65
C ALA A 150 -20.06 -0.50 -1.56
N GLY A 151 -21.06 -1.39 -1.58
CA GLY A 151 -21.13 -2.58 -2.42
C GLY A 151 -20.17 -3.71 -2.04
N LYS A 152 -20.26 -4.79 -2.81
CA LYS A 152 -19.62 -6.10 -2.55
C LYS A 152 -18.12 -6.05 -2.28
N ILE A 153 -17.38 -5.13 -2.93
CA ILE A 153 -15.93 -5.01 -2.71
C ILE A 153 -15.62 -4.62 -1.27
N ILE A 154 -16.39 -3.68 -0.68
CA ILE A 154 -16.20 -3.31 0.73
C ILE A 154 -16.72 -4.37 1.67
N GLU A 155 -17.83 -5.03 1.36
CA GLU A 155 -18.33 -6.16 2.17
C GLU A 155 -17.25 -7.23 2.34
N LYS A 156 -16.63 -7.67 1.23
CA LYS A 156 -15.51 -8.62 1.24
C LYS A 156 -14.25 -8.07 1.91
N THR A 157 -13.97 -6.78 1.71
CA THR A 157 -12.85 -6.11 2.41
C THR A 157 -13.07 -6.12 3.93
N ARG A 158 -14.31 -5.96 4.38
CA ARG A 158 -14.68 -6.05 5.80
C ARG A 158 -14.57 -7.49 6.30
N GLU A 159 -15.04 -8.49 5.54
CA GLU A 159 -14.83 -9.90 5.87
C GLU A 159 -13.36 -10.23 6.13
N LEU A 160 -12.45 -9.67 5.33
CA LEU A 160 -11.00 -9.80 5.54
C LEU A 160 -10.52 -9.14 6.83
N ALA A 161 -11.04 -7.94 7.15
CA ALA A 161 -10.67 -7.23 8.38
C ALA A 161 -11.11 -7.97 9.66
N LEU A 162 -12.18 -8.78 9.57
CA LEU A 162 -12.73 -9.54 10.70
C LEU A 162 -12.14 -10.95 10.81
N ALA A 163 -11.28 -11.34 9.87
CA ALA A 163 -10.64 -12.65 9.88
C ALA A 163 -9.63 -12.77 11.04
N VAL A 164 -9.52 -13.98 11.61
CA VAL A 164 -8.52 -14.27 12.66
C VAL A 164 -7.14 -14.55 12.08
N ASN A 165 -7.11 -15.16 10.89
CA ASN A 165 -5.89 -15.60 10.21
C ASN A 165 -5.81 -14.97 8.82
N PRO A 166 -4.62 -14.99 8.18
CA PRO A 166 -4.51 -14.63 6.78
C PRO A 166 -5.45 -15.45 5.90
N VAL A 167 -6.04 -14.79 4.92
CA VAL A 167 -7.08 -15.36 4.05
C VAL A 167 -6.58 -15.34 2.61
N ASP A 168 -6.76 -16.44 1.88
CA ASP A 168 -6.45 -16.46 0.45
C ASP A 168 -7.41 -15.53 -0.30
N VAL A 169 -6.83 -14.65 -1.11
CA VAL A 169 -7.52 -13.60 -1.85
C VAL A 169 -7.03 -13.57 -3.29
N GLU A 170 -7.98 -13.43 -4.22
CA GLU A 170 -7.69 -13.06 -5.60
C GLU A 170 -8.16 -11.61 -5.82
N LEU A 171 -7.22 -10.73 -6.12
CA LEU A 171 -7.41 -9.32 -6.36
C LEU A 171 -7.20 -9.00 -7.84
N MET A 172 -8.28 -8.68 -8.53
CA MET A 172 -8.25 -8.23 -9.92
C MET A 172 -8.29 -6.70 -9.97
N LEU A 173 -7.33 -6.10 -10.67
CA LEU A 173 -7.14 -4.66 -10.72
C LEU A 173 -7.58 -4.09 -12.08
N LYS A 174 -7.96 -2.81 -12.11
CA LYS A 174 -8.30 -2.10 -13.35
C LYS A 174 -7.08 -1.69 -14.18
N LYS A 175 -5.90 -1.77 -13.57
CA LYS A 175 -4.60 -1.43 -14.16
C LYS A 175 -3.50 -1.96 -13.25
N LYS A 176 -2.31 -2.17 -13.82
CA LYS A 176 -1.10 -2.54 -13.06
C LYS A 176 -0.88 -1.64 -11.83
N PRO A 177 -0.57 -2.21 -10.64
CA PRO A 177 -0.22 -1.46 -9.45
C PRO A 177 0.89 -0.46 -9.72
N ARG A 178 0.81 0.70 -9.06
CA ARG A 178 1.88 1.70 -9.09
C ARG A 178 2.22 2.10 -7.66
N GLY A 179 3.50 2.09 -7.34
CA GLY A 179 4.03 2.64 -6.09
C GLY A 179 4.64 4.02 -6.29
N PHE A 180 4.88 4.70 -5.19
CA PHE A 180 5.56 6.00 -5.16
C PHE A 180 6.52 6.00 -3.99
N LEU A 181 7.62 6.74 -4.12
CA LEU A 181 8.58 6.92 -3.04
C LEU A 181 8.46 8.34 -2.52
N LEU A 182 8.27 8.49 -1.21
CA LEU A 182 8.23 9.79 -0.56
C LEU A 182 9.57 10.02 0.14
N LEU A 183 10.20 11.16 -0.16
CA LEU A 183 11.45 11.62 0.45
C LEU A 183 11.20 12.21 1.85
N ASP A 184 10.64 11.39 2.73
CA ASP A 184 10.27 11.73 4.10
C ASP A 184 10.61 10.53 5.00
N ASP A 185 11.30 10.76 6.12
CA ASP A 185 11.73 9.71 7.04
C ASP A 185 10.68 9.32 8.08
N GLU A 186 9.59 10.07 8.19
CA GLU A 186 8.53 9.86 9.19
C GLU A 186 7.30 9.16 8.61
N VAL A 187 7.21 9.05 7.29
CA VAL A 187 6.09 8.34 6.64
C VAL A 187 6.35 6.83 6.57
N GLN A 188 5.33 6.02 6.87
CA GLN A 188 5.42 4.56 6.75
C GLN A 188 5.74 4.14 5.30
N PRO A 189 6.58 3.11 5.09
CA PRO A 189 6.69 2.48 3.79
C PRO A 189 5.34 1.92 3.33
N PHE A 190 5.08 2.00 2.03
CA PHE A 190 3.84 1.55 1.42
C PHE A 190 4.15 0.70 0.20
N GLY A 191 3.48 -0.44 0.05
CA GLY A 191 3.50 -1.18 -1.21
C GLY A 191 2.82 -0.45 -2.36
N PRO A 192 2.81 -1.04 -3.57
CA PRO A 192 2.15 -0.45 -4.73
C PRO A 192 0.62 -0.49 -4.59
N SER A 193 -0.09 0.27 -5.44
CA SER A 193 -1.55 0.34 -5.35
C SER A 193 -2.23 0.55 -6.70
N ALA A 194 -3.42 -0.01 -6.88
CA ALA A 194 -4.26 0.19 -8.05
C ALA A 194 -5.75 0.12 -7.72
N PRO A 195 -6.63 0.73 -8.55
CA PRO A 195 -8.07 0.58 -8.41
C PRO A 195 -8.53 -0.86 -8.62
N ILE A 196 -9.45 -1.33 -7.79
CA ILE A 196 -10.00 -2.69 -7.84
C ILE A 196 -11.00 -2.80 -9.00
N ARG A 197 -10.91 -3.89 -9.75
CA ARG A 197 -11.92 -4.35 -10.72
C ARG A 197 -12.85 -5.35 -10.03
N ASP A 198 -12.28 -6.38 -9.42
CA ASP A 198 -13.02 -7.41 -8.68
C ASP A 198 -12.16 -7.96 -7.54
N LEU A 199 -12.82 -8.57 -6.55
CA LEU A 199 -12.20 -9.13 -5.35
C LEU A 199 -12.88 -10.46 -5.01
N ILE A 200 -12.11 -11.53 -4.95
CA ILE A 200 -12.56 -12.85 -4.47
C ILE A 200 -11.82 -13.13 -3.18
N VAL A 201 -12.58 -13.47 -2.13
CA VAL A 201 -12.07 -13.80 -0.81
C VAL A 201 -12.49 -15.24 -0.54
N SER A 202 -11.54 -16.07 -0.14
CA SER A 202 -11.81 -17.44 0.30
C SER A 202 -12.53 -17.44 1.67
N ASN A 203 -12.82 -18.62 2.21
CA ASN A 203 -13.57 -18.71 3.46
C ASN A 203 -12.76 -18.12 4.64
N ALA A 204 -13.15 -16.92 5.09
CA ALA A 204 -12.53 -16.25 6.21
C ALA A 204 -13.15 -16.77 7.53
N ARG A 205 -12.30 -17.24 8.45
CA ARG A 205 -12.74 -17.59 9.80
C ARG A 205 -12.76 -16.34 10.67
N TRP A 206 -13.93 -15.98 11.17
CA TRP A 206 -14.11 -14.86 12.09
C TRP A 206 -13.84 -15.28 13.53
N ASP A 207 -13.48 -14.31 14.37
CA ASP A 207 -13.49 -14.52 15.81
C ASP A 207 -14.94 -14.52 16.29
N HIS A 208 -15.33 -15.51 17.08
CA HIS A 208 -16.71 -15.65 17.56
C HIS A 208 -17.16 -14.42 18.38
N GLN A 209 -16.26 -13.80 19.15
CA GLN A 209 -16.58 -12.61 19.93
C GLN A 209 -16.85 -11.41 19.02
N ILE A 210 -16.07 -11.28 17.94
CA ILE A 210 -16.23 -10.22 16.94
C ILE A 210 -17.49 -10.46 16.11
N GLU A 211 -17.74 -11.70 15.69
CA GLU A 211 -18.95 -12.09 14.96
C GLU A 211 -20.19 -11.78 15.79
N GLN A 212 -20.19 -12.18 17.06
CA GLN A 212 -21.29 -11.88 17.98
C GLN A 212 -21.50 -10.37 18.14
N ALA A 213 -20.44 -9.61 18.40
CA ALA A 213 -20.54 -8.15 18.55
C ALA A 213 -20.97 -7.43 17.26
N TYR A 214 -20.63 -7.97 16.09
CA TYR A 214 -21.05 -7.44 14.80
C TYR A 214 -22.52 -7.75 14.50
N SER A 215 -23.00 -8.94 14.89
CA SER A 215 -24.40 -9.36 14.73
C SER A 215 -25.34 -8.82 15.80
N ASP A 216 -24.81 -8.23 16.88
CA ASP A 216 -25.57 -7.58 17.94
C ASP A 216 -26.13 -6.24 17.43
N THR A 217 -27.39 -6.25 16.99
CA THR A 217 -28.08 -5.08 16.42
C THR A 217 -29.17 -4.51 17.34
N ASP A 218 -29.03 -4.73 18.64
CA ASP A 218 -30.04 -4.43 19.66
C ASP A 218 -29.94 -3.01 20.25
#